data_AF-A0A963JUC8-F1
#
_entry.id   AF-A0A963JUC8-F1
#
_cell.length_a   1.000
_cell.length_b   1.000
_cell.length_c   1.000
_cell.angle_alpha   90.00
_cell.angle_beta   90.00
_cell.angle_gamma   90.00
#
_symmetry.space_group_name_H-M   'P 1'
#
loop_
_entity.id
_entity.type
_entity.pdbx_description
1 polymer ?
#
loop_
_entity_poly.entity_id
_entity_poly.type
_entity_poly.pdbx_seq_one_letter_code
_entity_poly.pdbx_strand_id
1 'polypeptide(L)'
;MRPPRSLTALSLLACLLGGCTTLGATSEPRAITNSLGMEFVQLPAGEFLMGSDETPERLAHDYQQYARRRLTALGDEAPVHWVRITQPFFMGRHEVTVGQFRQFIEASGYTPESLADGTGGYGYNAAYDPATTPRGDAFEGRDPKYSWQNPGFAQGDRHPVANVTWNDAVALAAWLSQRENAVYRLPTEAEW
;
A
#
# COMPACT_ATOMS: atom_id res chain seq x y z
N MET A 1 -51.88 28.94 -68.56
CA MET A 1 -50.84 29.83 -69.11
C MET A 1 -50.08 30.47 -67.95
N ARG A 2 -48.73 30.40 -67.94
CA ARG A 2 -47.81 31.16 -67.05
C ARG A 2 -47.94 32.69 -67.36
N PRO A 3 -47.53 33.66 -66.49
CA PRO A 3 -46.20 33.72 -65.81
C PRO A 3 -46.22 34.47 -64.41
N PRO A 4 -45.16 35.16 -63.91
CA PRO A 4 -44.28 34.66 -62.82
C PRO A 4 -43.94 35.69 -61.69
N ARG A 5 -42.87 35.38 -60.90
CA ARG A 5 -41.99 36.21 -60.01
C ARG A 5 -42.17 35.90 -58.51
N SER A 6 -41.28 35.13 -57.87
CA SER A 6 -39.91 35.43 -57.37
C SER A 6 -39.86 36.56 -56.33
N LEU A 7 -39.48 36.25 -55.08
CA LEU A 7 -38.44 36.95 -54.29
C LEU A 7 -38.28 36.36 -52.88
N THR A 8 -37.03 35.97 -52.57
CA THR A 8 -36.28 36.10 -51.29
C THR A 8 -36.95 35.70 -49.97
N ALA A 9 -36.51 34.62 -49.31
CA ALA A 9 -35.31 34.46 -48.48
C ALA A 9 -35.56 34.76 -46.99
N LEU A 10 -35.45 33.75 -46.13
CA LEU A 10 -34.63 33.85 -44.91
C LEU A 10 -34.29 32.44 -44.40
N SER A 11 -33.02 32.08 -44.55
CA SER A 11 -32.41 30.90 -43.96
C SER A 11 -32.25 31.11 -42.45
N LEU A 12 -32.71 30.16 -41.64
CA LEU A 12 -32.21 29.95 -40.28
C LEU A 12 -31.78 28.49 -40.17
N LEU A 13 -30.52 28.26 -40.52
CA LEU A 13 -29.82 27.00 -40.30
C LEU A 13 -29.38 26.98 -38.83
N ALA A 14 -30.18 26.39 -37.97
CA ALA A 14 -29.78 26.08 -36.60
C ALA A 14 -28.93 24.80 -36.62
N CYS A 15 -27.61 24.95 -36.76
CA CYS A 15 -26.64 23.91 -36.48
C CYS A 15 -26.61 23.64 -34.97
N LEU A 16 -27.40 22.68 -34.49
CA LEU A 16 -27.19 22.08 -33.18
C LEU A 16 -26.04 21.07 -33.31
N LEU A 17 -24.83 21.58 -33.11
CA LEU A 17 -23.60 20.80 -32.96
C LEU A 17 -23.75 19.83 -31.79
N GLY A 18 -23.51 18.55 -32.06
CA GLY A 18 -23.54 17.47 -31.09
C GLY A 18 -22.52 17.68 -29.97
N GLY A 19 -23.03 17.74 -28.74
CA GLY A 19 -22.25 17.46 -27.55
C GLY A 19 -22.27 15.96 -27.29
N CYS A 20 -21.35 15.21 -27.91
CA CYS A 20 -21.03 13.88 -27.41
C CYS A 20 -20.16 14.07 -26.16
N THR A 21 -20.82 14.27 -25.01
CA THR A 21 -20.14 14.18 -23.73
C THR A 21 -19.79 12.72 -23.50
N THR A 22 -18.58 12.31 -23.85
CA THR A 22 -18.00 11.08 -23.32
C THR A 22 -17.74 11.34 -21.83
N LEU A 23 -18.75 11.08 -21.00
CA LEU A 23 -18.53 10.79 -19.58
C LEU A 23 -17.51 9.65 -19.56
N GLY A 24 -16.28 9.97 -19.18
CA GLY A 24 -15.24 8.97 -18.97
C GLY A 24 -15.73 8.03 -17.90
N ALA A 25 -16.22 6.85 -18.31
CA ALA A 25 -16.53 5.78 -17.40
C ALA A 25 -15.21 5.39 -16.75
N THR A 26 -15.02 5.77 -15.49
CA THR A 26 -13.98 5.20 -14.65
C THR A 26 -14.36 3.74 -14.44
N SER A 27 -13.80 2.85 -15.26
CA SER A 27 -13.91 1.42 -15.05
C SER A 27 -13.31 1.10 -13.69
N GLU A 28 -14.03 0.36 -12.85
CA GLU A 28 -13.51 -0.15 -11.59
C GLU A 28 -12.13 -0.79 -11.80
N PRO A 29 -11.13 -0.48 -10.94
CA PRO A 29 -9.81 -1.10 -11.04
C PRO A 29 -9.94 -2.62 -11.05
N ARG A 30 -9.27 -3.28 -11.99
CA ARG A 30 -9.28 -4.74 -12.07
C ARG A 30 -8.74 -5.32 -10.76
N ALA A 31 -9.50 -6.21 -10.12
CA ALA A 31 -9.08 -6.92 -8.92
C ALA A 31 -8.94 -8.42 -9.17
N ILE A 32 -8.02 -9.06 -8.46
CA ILE A 32 -7.83 -10.52 -8.42
C ILE A 32 -7.71 -10.99 -6.97
N THR A 33 -8.05 -12.24 -6.70
CA THR A 33 -7.86 -12.87 -5.39
C THR A 33 -7.00 -14.12 -5.55
N ASN A 34 -5.93 -14.25 -4.76
CA ASN A 34 -5.02 -15.39 -4.85
C ASN A 34 -5.49 -16.60 -4.01
N SER A 35 -4.70 -17.67 -3.99
CA SER A 35 -5.02 -18.91 -3.26
C SER A 35 -5.00 -18.80 -1.73
N LEU A 36 -4.46 -17.71 -1.17
CA LEU A 36 -4.53 -17.38 0.25
C LEU A 36 -5.73 -16.45 0.59
N GLY A 37 -6.51 -16.04 -0.41
CA GLY A 37 -7.60 -15.06 -0.23
C GLY A 37 -7.11 -13.61 -0.16
N MET A 38 -5.89 -13.31 -0.59
CA MET A 38 -5.40 -11.93 -0.69
C MET A 38 -6.01 -11.25 -1.90
N GLU A 39 -6.63 -10.08 -1.70
CA GLU A 39 -7.09 -9.23 -2.80
C GLU A 39 -5.95 -8.38 -3.33
N PHE A 40 -5.79 -8.34 -4.64
CA PHE A 40 -4.88 -7.43 -5.33
C PHE A 40 -5.66 -6.54 -6.29
N VAL A 41 -5.27 -5.28 -6.35
CA VAL A 41 -5.86 -4.28 -7.25
C VAL A 41 -4.82 -3.86 -8.29
N GLN A 42 -5.23 -3.75 -9.54
CA GLN A 42 -4.37 -3.29 -10.62
C GLN A 42 -4.19 -1.78 -10.52
N LEU A 43 -2.95 -1.35 -10.35
CA LEU A 43 -2.52 0.04 -10.47
C LEU A 43 -2.10 0.32 -11.91
N PRO A 44 -2.57 1.41 -12.53
CA PRO A 44 -2.21 1.75 -13.89
C PRO A 44 -0.74 2.19 -13.99
N ALA A 45 -0.14 2.01 -15.17
CA ALA A 45 1.08 2.72 -15.52
C ALA A 45 0.84 4.23 -15.44
N GLY A 46 1.84 5.00 -15.05
CA GLY A 46 1.68 6.43 -14.86
C GLY A 46 2.93 7.12 -14.35
N GLU A 47 2.78 8.42 -14.11
CA GLU A 47 3.82 9.28 -13.56
C GLU A 47 3.27 9.96 -12.31
N PHE A 48 4.12 10.12 -11.30
CA PHE A 48 3.78 10.83 -10.08
C PHE A 48 5.02 11.51 -9.49
N LEU A 49 4.80 12.44 -8.57
CA LEU A 49 5.85 13.07 -7.78
C LEU A 49 6.09 12.24 -6.52
N MET A 50 7.29 11.68 -6.39
CA MET A 50 7.73 10.94 -5.21
C MET A 50 8.56 11.84 -4.31
N GLY A 51 8.40 11.67 -2.99
CA GLY A 51 9.09 12.44 -1.97
C GLY A 51 8.28 13.63 -1.46
N SER A 52 8.93 14.46 -0.64
CA SER A 52 8.32 15.58 0.06
C SER A 52 9.28 16.77 0.12
N ASP A 53 8.79 17.95 -0.25
CA ASP A 53 9.49 19.25 -0.09
C ASP A 53 8.92 20.01 1.13
N GLU A 54 8.23 19.31 2.03
CA GLU A 54 7.70 19.85 3.28
C GLU A 54 8.80 20.44 4.15
N THR A 55 8.61 21.66 4.64
CA THR A 55 9.55 22.23 5.61
C THR A 55 9.21 21.75 7.02
N PRO A 56 10.22 21.56 7.89
CA PRO A 56 9.95 21.27 9.29
C PRO A 56 9.02 22.29 9.96
N GLU A 57 9.06 23.57 9.55
CA GLU A 57 8.15 24.63 10.00
C GLU A 57 6.69 24.32 9.66
N ARG A 58 6.39 23.94 8.41
CA ARG A 58 5.04 23.56 7.99
C ARG A 58 4.57 22.31 8.73
N LEU A 59 5.41 21.28 8.80
CA LEU A 59 5.09 20.06 9.52
C LEU A 59 4.81 20.30 11.01
N ALA A 60 5.53 21.19 11.69
CA ALA A 60 5.28 21.43 13.11
C ALA A 60 4.02 22.25 13.37
N HIS A 61 3.60 23.05 12.40
CA HIS A 61 2.32 23.74 12.46
C HIS A 61 1.17 22.73 12.45
N ASP A 62 1.23 21.74 11.55
CA ASP A 62 0.16 20.75 11.35
C ASP A 62 0.21 19.60 12.35
N TYR A 63 1.42 19.20 12.77
CA TYR A 63 1.66 18.08 13.68
C TYR A 63 2.28 18.53 15.01
N GLN A 64 1.56 19.39 15.72
CA GLN A 64 2.00 20.03 16.97
C GLN A 64 2.35 19.02 18.08
N GLN A 65 1.78 17.81 18.03
CA GLN A 65 2.04 16.74 18.99
C GLN A 65 3.43 16.10 18.87
N TYR A 66 4.13 16.27 17.75
CA TYR A 66 5.42 15.64 17.55
C TYR A 66 6.58 16.55 17.93
N ALA A 67 7.62 15.94 18.53
CA ALA A 67 8.84 16.65 18.85
C ALA A 67 9.52 17.17 17.58
N ARG A 68 9.95 18.44 17.61
CA ARG A 68 10.59 19.14 16.48
C ARG A 68 11.69 18.33 15.79
N ARG A 69 12.51 17.61 16.57
CA ARG A 69 13.60 16.76 16.07
C ARG A 69 13.13 15.70 15.07
N ARG A 70 11.94 15.12 15.26
CA ARG A 70 11.38 14.12 14.33
C ARG A 70 11.06 14.75 12.98
N LEU A 71 10.51 15.95 13.00
CA LEU A 71 10.11 16.68 11.79
C LEU A 71 11.31 17.20 11.00
N THR A 72 12.44 17.48 11.67
CA THR A 72 13.69 17.85 11.01
C THR A 72 14.51 16.65 10.51
N ALA A 73 14.11 15.41 10.83
CA ALA A 73 14.86 14.20 10.48
C ALA A 73 14.37 13.54 9.18
N LEU A 74 13.38 14.13 8.50
CA LEU A 74 12.75 13.60 7.27
C LEU A 74 13.48 14.07 6.00
N GLY A 75 14.79 14.32 6.08
CA GLY A 75 15.56 14.86 4.96
C GLY A 75 15.77 13.87 3.82
N ASP A 76 15.57 12.57 4.09
CA ASP A 76 15.60 11.47 3.13
C ASP A 76 14.32 11.38 2.28
N GLU A 77 13.25 12.09 2.64
CA GLU A 77 12.05 12.23 1.81
C GLU A 77 12.23 13.23 0.66
N ALA A 78 13.29 14.05 0.69
CA ALA A 78 13.59 15.07 -0.31
C ALA A 78 14.73 14.61 -1.26
N PRO A 79 14.83 15.16 -2.48
CA PRO A 79 13.91 16.11 -3.10
C PRO A 79 12.70 15.41 -3.73
N VAL A 80 11.62 16.17 -3.90
CA VAL A 80 10.53 15.74 -4.77
C VAL A 80 11.04 15.55 -6.19
N HIS A 81 10.74 14.41 -6.79
CA HIS A 81 11.17 14.09 -8.15
C HIS A 81 10.11 13.27 -8.91
N TRP A 82 10.16 13.36 -10.25
CA TRP A 82 9.26 12.59 -11.11
C TRP A 82 9.68 11.12 -11.17
N VAL A 83 8.71 10.25 -10.91
CA VAL A 83 8.82 8.80 -11.09
C VAL A 83 7.85 8.37 -12.18
N ARG A 84 8.29 7.45 -13.03
CA ARG A 84 7.46 6.84 -14.08
C ARG A 84 7.38 5.33 -13.91
N ILE A 85 6.18 4.84 -13.60
CA ILE A 85 5.82 3.42 -13.66
C ILE A 85 5.37 3.09 -15.08
N THR A 86 6.19 2.33 -15.81
CA THR A 86 6.00 2.12 -17.26
C THR A 86 4.99 1.04 -17.60
N GLN A 87 4.64 0.16 -16.65
CA GLN A 87 3.72 -0.95 -16.84
C GLN A 87 2.74 -1.03 -15.67
N PRO A 88 1.46 -1.34 -15.91
CA PRO A 88 0.53 -1.58 -14.83
C PRO A 88 0.96 -2.83 -14.05
N PHE A 89 0.67 -2.85 -12.75
CA PHE A 89 0.98 -3.97 -11.87
C PHE A 89 -0.12 -4.16 -10.84
N PHE A 90 -0.14 -5.31 -10.18
CA PHE A 90 -1.09 -5.60 -9.11
C PHE A 90 -0.43 -5.34 -7.75
N MET A 91 -1.11 -4.62 -6.87
CA MET A 91 -0.69 -4.40 -5.48
C MET A 91 -1.70 -5.03 -4.52
N GLY A 92 -1.20 -5.62 -3.43
CA GLY A 92 -2.06 -6.13 -2.36
C GLY A 92 -2.91 -5.01 -1.80
N ARG A 93 -4.23 -5.21 -1.72
CA ARG A 93 -5.17 -4.19 -1.25
C ARG A 93 -4.97 -3.85 0.23
N HIS A 94 -4.49 -4.83 0.99
CA HIS A 94 -4.22 -4.74 2.42
C HIS A 94 -2.87 -5.40 2.69
N GLU A 95 -2.31 -5.13 3.87
CA GLU A 95 -1.17 -5.89 4.37
C GLU A 95 -1.50 -7.39 4.47
N VAL A 96 -0.47 -8.23 4.41
CA VAL A 96 -0.62 -9.67 4.63
C VAL A 96 -1.12 -9.90 6.06
N THR A 97 -2.19 -10.67 6.19
CA THR A 97 -2.81 -10.93 7.50
C THR A 97 -2.17 -12.11 8.22
N VAL A 98 -2.38 -12.19 9.54
CA VAL A 98 -1.95 -13.34 10.36
C VAL A 98 -2.51 -14.65 9.82
N GLY A 99 -3.78 -14.68 9.38
CA GLY A 99 -4.40 -15.89 8.82
C GLY A 99 -3.82 -16.31 7.47
N GLN A 100 -3.45 -15.37 6.61
CA GLN A 100 -2.79 -15.64 5.34
C GLN A 100 -1.35 -16.12 5.54
N PHE A 101 -0.60 -15.47 6.43
CA PHE A 101 0.76 -15.88 6.76
C PHE A 101 0.77 -17.28 7.39
N ARG A 102 -0.16 -17.59 8.31
CA ARG A 102 -0.31 -18.93 8.88
C ARG A 102 -0.53 -20.00 7.82
N GLN A 103 -1.43 -19.76 6.86
CA GLN A 103 -1.66 -20.69 5.75
C GLN A 103 -0.39 -20.94 4.92
N PHE A 104 0.41 -19.89 4.68
CA PHE A 104 1.72 -20.03 4.05
C PHE A 104 2.65 -20.94 4.87
N ILE A 105 2.79 -20.70 6.17
CA ILE A 105 3.64 -21.51 7.06
C ILE A 105 3.20 -22.97 7.06
N GLU A 106 1.90 -23.23 7.26
CA GLU A 106 1.34 -24.58 7.31
C GLU A 106 1.49 -25.34 5.98
N ALA A 107 1.30 -24.66 4.84
CA ALA A 107 1.36 -25.29 3.53
C ALA A 107 2.79 -25.47 2.99
N SER A 108 3.72 -24.60 3.37
CA SER A 108 5.11 -24.63 2.88
C SER A 108 6.08 -25.36 3.81
N GLY A 109 5.76 -25.44 5.11
CA GLY A 109 6.70 -25.87 6.14
C GLY A 109 7.83 -24.86 6.41
N TYR A 110 7.69 -23.61 5.94
CA TYR A 110 8.67 -22.56 6.18
C TYR A 110 8.76 -22.19 7.66
N THR A 111 9.98 -21.99 8.16
CA THR A 111 10.23 -21.48 9.52
C THR A 111 10.69 -20.03 9.43
N PRO A 112 9.92 -19.06 9.95
CA PRO A 112 10.32 -17.65 9.97
C PRO A 112 11.66 -17.43 10.67
N GLU A 113 12.44 -16.46 10.21
CA GLU A 113 13.80 -16.22 10.71
C GLU A 113 13.84 -15.97 12.22
N SER A 114 12.87 -15.22 12.76
CA SER A 114 12.76 -14.95 14.20
C SER A 114 12.63 -16.22 15.05
N LEU A 115 12.09 -17.30 14.48
CA LEU A 115 12.01 -18.62 15.12
C LEU A 115 13.25 -19.46 14.80
N ALA A 116 13.74 -19.42 13.56
CA ALA A 116 14.87 -20.22 13.11
C ALA A 116 16.20 -19.82 13.77
N ASP A 117 16.44 -18.52 13.97
CA ASP A 117 17.64 -18.00 14.63
C ASP A 117 17.53 -17.99 16.17
N GLY A 118 16.34 -18.27 16.70
CA GLY A 118 16.06 -18.34 18.14
C GLY A 118 16.14 -17.01 18.87
N THR A 119 16.26 -15.88 18.16
CA THR A 119 16.35 -14.54 18.77
C THR A 119 14.99 -13.92 19.04
N GLY A 120 13.93 -14.42 18.38
CA GLY A 120 12.56 -13.94 18.52
C GLY A 120 12.27 -12.62 17.80
N GLY A 121 11.15 -12.04 18.18
CA GLY A 121 10.59 -10.81 17.62
C GLY A 121 10.65 -9.62 18.57
N TYR A 122 10.23 -8.46 18.08
CA TYR A 122 9.97 -7.29 18.92
C TYR A 122 8.57 -7.39 19.52
N GLY A 123 8.47 -7.17 20.83
CA GLY A 123 7.19 -7.25 21.51
C GLY A 123 6.81 -6.04 22.32
N TYR A 124 5.50 -5.82 22.39
CA TYR A 124 4.86 -4.86 23.26
C TYR A 124 4.64 -5.48 24.65
N ASN A 125 5.02 -4.76 25.69
CA ASN A 125 4.70 -5.12 27.06
C ASN A 125 3.40 -4.44 27.49
N ALA A 126 2.30 -5.21 27.55
CA ALA A 126 1.01 -4.72 28.01
C ALA A 126 0.99 -4.29 29.50
N ALA A 127 1.98 -4.69 30.29
CA ALA A 127 2.19 -4.26 31.67
C ALA A 127 3.19 -3.09 31.78
N TYR A 128 3.52 -2.41 30.67
CA TYR A 128 4.41 -1.26 30.69
C TYR A 128 3.87 -0.17 31.62
N ASP A 129 4.71 0.19 32.57
CA ASP A 129 4.55 1.35 33.44
C ASP A 129 5.82 2.20 33.37
N PRO A 130 5.73 3.47 32.95
CA PRO A 130 6.90 4.35 32.82
C PRO A 130 7.62 4.60 34.15
N ALA A 131 6.95 4.41 35.31
CA ALA A 131 7.55 4.60 36.62
C ALA A 131 8.40 3.40 37.07
N THR A 132 8.12 2.19 36.57
CA THR A 132 8.69 0.95 37.11
C THR A 132 9.40 0.10 36.06
N THR A 133 9.18 0.33 34.77
CA THR A 133 9.80 -0.45 33.70
C THR A 133 11.23 0.00 33.45
N PRO A 134 12.27 -0.84 33.71
CA PRO A 134 13.67 -0.41 33.61
C PRO A 134 14.09 0.06 32.22
N ARG A 135 13.46 -0.48 31.16
CA ARG A 135 13.76 -0.14 29.77
C ARG A 135 13.29 1.27 29.39
N GLY A 136 12.34 1.84 30.15
CA GLY A 136 11.73 3.14 29.86
C GLY A 136 10.84 3.15 28.61
N ASP A 137 10.63 2.01 27.95
CA ASP A 137 9.84 1.87 26.72
C ASP A 137 8.84 0.71 26.87
N ALA A 138 7.68 0.86 26.24
CA ALA A 138 6.63 -0.13 26.18
C ALA A 138 6.96 -1.29 25.25
N PHE A 139 7.86 -1.09 24.29
CA PHE A 139 8.45 -2.20 23.55
C PHE A 139 9.63 -2.76 24.34
N GLU A 140 9.80 -4.08 24.36
CA GLU A 140 10.86 -4.77 25.13
C GLU A 140 12.08 -5.16 24.30
N GLY A 141 12.05 -4.88 22.99
CA GLY A 141 13.12 -5.26 22.08
C GLY A 141 12.95 -6.69 21.60
N ARG A 142 14.01 -7.22 20.99
CA ARG A 142 14.02 -8.57 20.45
C ARG A 142 14.15 -9.59 21.57
N ASP A 143 13.16 -10.48 21.71
CA ASP A 143 13.12 -11.53 22.73
C ASP A 143 12.47 -12.81 22.16
N PRO A 144 13.00 -14.01 22.43
CA PRO A 144 12.45 -15.30 21.95
C PRO A 144 10.98 -15.55 22.31
N LYS A 145 10.44 -14.91 23.35
CA LYS A 145 9.01 -15.04 23.70
C LYS A 145 8.09 -14.34 22.70
N TYR A 146 8.62 -13.42 21.90
CA TYR A 146 7.89 -12.70 20.88
C TYR A 146 8.11 -13.30 19.50
N SER A 147 7.08 -13.30 18.67
CA SER A 147 7.12 -13.78 17.29
C SER A 147 5.92 -13.23 16.52
N TRP A 148 5.73 -13.67 15.27
CA TRP A 148 4.51 -13.38 14.50
C TRP A 148 3.24 -13.96 15.16
N GLN A 149 3.38 -15.00 16.00
CA GLN A 149 2.26 -15.60 16.74
C GLN A 149 1.97 -14.88 18.06
N ASN A 150 2.97 -14.19 18.60
CA ASN A 150 2.87 -13.49 19.87
C ASN A 150 3.67 -12.18 19.82
N PRO A 151 3.10 -11.08 19.30
CA PRO A 151 3.79 -9.78 19.25
C PRO A 151 3.67 -8.99 20.58
N GLY A 152 3.12 -9.60 21.63
CA GLY A 152 2.86 -8.92 22.92
C GLY A 152 1.55 -8.13 22.98
N PHE A 153 0.73 -8.22 21.93
CA PHE A 153 -0.64 -7.70 21.90
C PHE A 153 -1.56 -8.66 21.15
N ALA A 154 -2.87 -8.53 21.36
CA ALA A 154 -3.86 -9.42 20.74
C ALA A 154 -3.94 -9.19 19.23
N GLN A 155 -3.77 -10.25 18.45
CA GLN A 155 -4.02 -10.25 17.00
C GLN A 155 -4.98 -11.36 16.61
N GLY A 156 -5.98 -11.02 15.79
CA GLY A 156 -6.83 -11.99 15.12
C GLY A 156 -6.36 -12.24 13.68
N ASP A 157 -6.97 -13.23 13.04
CA ASP A 157 -6.56 -13.69 11.69
C ASP A 157 -6.66 -12.64 10.58
N ARG A 158 -7.44 -11.57 10.79
CA ARG A 158 -7.59 -10.47 9.83
C ARG A 158 -6.69 -9.27 10.12
N HIS A 159 -5.93 -9.29 11.21
CA HIS A 159 -4.94 -8.24 11.50
C HIS A 159 -3.67 -8.47 10.67
N PRO A 160 -2.91 -7.40 10.36
CA PRO A 160 -1.62 -7.52 9.67
C PRO A 160 -0.66 -8.39 10.49
N VAL A 161 0.06 -9.29 9.82
CA VAL A 161 1.12 -10.06 10.47
C VAL A 161 2.27 -9.13 10.85
N ALA A 162 2.75 -9.24 12.09
CA ALA A 162 3.92 -8.52 12.59
C ALA A 162 5.09 -9.49 12.84
N ASN A 163 6.26 -8.98 13.22
CA ASN A 163 7.45 -9.79 13.52
C ASN A 163 7.87 -10.75 12.40
N VAL A 164 7.65 -10.32 11.16
CA VAL A 164 8.17 -10.96 9.95
C VAL A 164 9.36 -10.16 9.45
N THR A 165 10.41 -10.85 9.04
CA THR A 165 11.57 -10.20 8.43
C THR A 165 11.33 -9.93 6.95
N TRP A 166 12.25 -9.17 6.34
CA TRP A 166 12.25 -9.00 4.89
C TRP A 166 12.40 -10.35 4.16
N ASN A 167 13.23 -11.26 4.68
CA ASN A 167 13.42 -12.58 4.08
C ASN A 167 12.16 -13.44 4.20
N ASP A 168 11.44 -13.37 5.33
CA ASP A 168 10.15 -14.06 5.50
C ASP A 168 9.13 -13.59 4.44
N ALA A 169 9.07 -12.28 4.19
CA ALA A 169 8.16 -11.69 3.21
C ALA A 169 8.54 -12.09 1.77
N VAL A 170 9.83 -12.11 1.44
CA VAL A 170 10.34 -12.60 0.15
C VAL A 170 10.08 -14.09 -0.03
N ALA A 171 10.22 -14.90 1.02
CA ALA A 171 9.92 -16.32 0.98
C ALA A 171 8.44 -16.59 0.67
N LEU A 172 7.53 -15.84 1.29
CA LEU A 172 6.09 -15.92 0.99
C LEU A 172 5.81 -15.57 -0.47
N ALA A 173 6.40 -14.49 -0.99
CA ALA A 173 6.23 -14.09 -2.39
C ALA A 173 6.79 -15.15 -3.37
N ALA A 174 7.97 -15.70 -3.09
CA ALA A 174 8.56 -16.77 -3.88
C ALA A 174 7.70 -18.03 -3.88
N TRP A 175 7.16 -18.41 -2.72
CA TRP A 175 6.28 -19.57 -2.57
C TRP A 175 4.96 -19.39 -3.36
N LEU A 176 4.31 -18.23 -3.25
CA LEU A 176 3.12 -17.92 -4.04
C LEU A 176 3.40 -17.97 -5.54
N SER A 177 4.57 -17.44 -5.96
CA SER A 177 4.97 -17.45 -7.36
C SER A 177 5.07 -18.86 -7.93
N GLN A 178 5.70 -19.76 -7.19
CA GLN A 178 5.81 -21.18 -7.57
C GLN A 178 4.45 -21.88 -7.57
N ARG A 179 3.63 -21.63 -6.53
CA ARG A 179 2.33 -22.27 -6.36
C ARG A 179 1.33 -21.91 -7.45
N GLU A 180 1.33 -20.66 -7.88
CA GLU A 180 0.30 -20.12 -8.77
C GLU A 180 0.78 -19.87 -10.20
N ASN A 181 2.06 -20.16 -10.49
CA ASN A 181 2.67 -19.88 -11.79
C ASN A 181 2.46 -18.42 -12.23
N ALA A 182 2.63 -17.51 -11.27
CA ALA A 182 2.53 -16.06 -11.43
C ALA A 182 3.74 -15.39 -10.75
N VAL A 183 3.96 -14.10 -10.96
CA VAL A 183 5.07 -13.38 -10.32
C VAL A 183 4.54 -12.57 -9.14
N TYR A 184 4.85 -13.02 -7.93
CA TYR A 184 4.69 -12.27 -6.69
C TYR A 184 6.05 -11.79 -6.22
N ARG A 185 6.10 -10.55 -5.74
CA ARG A 185 7.30 -9.91 -5.21
C ARG A 185 6.89 -8.79 -4.25
N LEU A 186 7.86 -8.29 -3.48
CA LEU A 186 7.69 -7.03 -2.79
C LEU A 186 7.63 -5.87 -3.81
N PRO A 187 6.85 -4.82 -3.54
CA PRO A 187 6.91 -3.60 -4.33
C PRO A 187 8.29 -2.96 -4.18
N THR A 188 8.72 -2.21 -5.20
CA THR A 188 9.80 -1.24 -5.01
C THR A 188 9.29 -0.07 -4.17
N GLU A 189 10.18 0.74 -3.59
CA GLU A 189 9.78 1.93 -2.83
C GLU A 189 8.90 2.89 -3.67
N ALA A 190 9.20 3.02 -4.96
CA ALA A 190 8.43 3.83 -5.90
C ALA A 190 7.07 3.23 -6.30
N GLU A 191 6.84 1.95 -6.01
CA GLU A 191 5.54 1.30 -6.26
C GLU A 191 4.64 1.31 -5.02
N TRP A 192 5.20 1.53 -3.83
CA TRP A 192 4.53 1.53 -2.51
C TRP A 192 3.96 2.89 -2.16
#